data_AF-A0A7V9ZJG6-F1
#
_entry.id   AF-A0A7V9ZJG6-F1
#
_cell.length_a   1.000
_cell.length_b   1.000
_cell.length_c   1.000
_cell.angle_alpha   90.00
_cell.angle_beta   90.00
_cell.angle_gamma   90.00
#
_symmetry.space_group_name_H-M   'P 1'
#
loop_
_entity.id
_entity.type
_entity.pdbx_description
1 polymer ?
#
loop_
_entity_poly.entity_id
_entity_poly.type
_entity_poly.pdbx_seq_one_letter_code
_entity_poly.pdbx_strand_id
1 'polypeptide(L)' 'MSDGSESSGVTNITIEDEVQQSFLEYAMSVIVSRALPDVRDGLKPVHRRILFAALEAGLRPDR' A
#
# COMPACT_ATOMS: atom_id res chain seq x y z
N MET A 1 21.14 42.65 -12.77
CA MET A 1 19.73 42.91 -12.41
C MET A 1 19.18 41.62 -11.86
N SER A 2 18.78 41.72 -10.60
CA SER A 2 18.29 40.70 -9.69
C SER A 2 16.95 40.12 -10.14
N ASP A 3 16.78 38.81 -10.01
CA ASP A 3 15.58 38.19 -9.42
C ASP A 3 15.97 36.75 -8.99
N GLY A 4 15.85 36.27 -7.75
CA GLY A 4 15.20 36.85 -6.59
C GLY A 4 14.06 36.01 -5.99
N SER A 5 14.13 34.68 -5.92
CA SER A 5 13.59 33.89 -4.78
C SER A 5 13.67 32.37 -5.01
N GLU A 6 14.48 31.68 -4.20
CA GLU A 6 14.29 30.26 -3.92
C GLU A 6 13.05 30.13 -3.00
N SER A 7 11.89 29.77 -3.57
CA SER A 7 10.74 29.34 -2.79
C SER A 7 10.96 27.87 -2.39
N SER A 8 11.36 27.66 -1.14
CA SER A 8 11.53 26.34 -0.53
C SER A 8 10.29 25.45 -0.72
N GLY A 9 10.40 24.45 -1.61
CA GLY A 9 9.70 23.17 -1.48
C GLY A 9 8.28 23.06 -2.03
N VAL A 10 7.85 23.87 -2.99
CA VAL A 10 6.54 23.67 -3.64
C VAL A 10 6.71 23.45 -5.13
N THR A 11 6.50 22.20 -5.57
CA THR A 11 6.41 21.82 -6.98
C THR A 11 4.95 21.89 -7.42
N ASN A 12 4.65 22.72 -8.41
CA ASN A 12 3.33 22.74 -9.04
C ASN A 12 3.18 21.48 -9.91
N ILE A 13 2.12 20.71 -9.69
CA ILE A 13 1.73 19.55 -10.49
C ILE A 13 0.35 19.79 -11.10
N THR A 14 0.10 19.26 -12.29
CA THR A 14 -1.24 19.30 -12.88
C THR A 14 -2.17 18.34 -12.15
N ILE A 15 -3.47 18.65 -12.12
CA ILE A 15 -4.45 17.78 -11.43
C ILE A 15 -4.57 16.45 -12.15
N GLU A 16 -4.50 16.47 -13.49
CA GLU A 16 -4.60 15.29 -14.35
C GLU A 16 -3.47 14.29 -14.05
N ASP A 17 -2.23 14.77 -13.96
CA ASP A 17 -1.06 13.94 -13.69
C ASP A 17 -1.13 13.34 -12.28
N GLU A 18 -1.49 14.16 -11.28
CA GLU A 18 -1.61 13.73 -9.88
C GLU A 18 -2.70 12.66 -9.70
N VAL A 19 -3.89 12.88 -10.28
CA VAL A 19 -5.00 11.93 -10.18
C VAL A 19 -4.66 10.61 -10.85
N GLN A 20 -4.02 10.64 -12.03
CA GLN A 20 -3.60 9.42 -12.71
C GLN A 20 -2.59 8.63 -11.88
N GLN A 21 -1.59 9.31 -11.33
CA GLN A 21 -0.55 8.69 -10.52
C GLN A 21 -1.13 8.10 -9.22
N SER A 22 -1.84 8.91 -8.44
CA SER A 22 -2.47 8.50 -7.19
C SER A 22 -3.46 7.34 -7.39
N PHE A 23 -4.23 7.36 -8.48
CA PHE A 23 -5.13 6.27 -8.81
C PHE A 23 -4.38 4.97 -9.12
N LEU A 24 -3.32 5.04 -9.92
CA LEU A 24 -2.52 3.86 -10.28
C LEU A 24 -1.83 3.26 -9.05
N GLU A 25 -1.25 4.09 -8.19
CA GLU A 25 -0.60 3.66 -6.94
C GLU A 25 -1.60 2.97 -6.00
N TYR A 26 -2.79 3.55 -5.84
CA TYR A 26 -3.86 2.93 -5.05
C TYR A 26 -4.34 1.62 -5.66
N ALA A 27 -4.61 1.59 -6.96
CA ALA A 27 -5.10 0.41 -7.67
C ALA A 27 -4.10 -0.76 -7.55
N MET A 28 -2.82 -0.48 -7.78
CA MET A 28 -1.76 -1.49 -7.67
C MET A 28 -1.62 -2.01 -6.23
N SER A 29 -1.64 -1.11 -5.24
CA SER A 29 -1.61 -1.49 -3.82
C SER A 29 -2.78 -2.39 -3.43
N VAL A 30 -3.99 -2.06 -3.88
CA VAL A 30 -5.18 -2.86 -3.60
C VAL A 30 -5.10 -4.24 -4.26
N ILE A 31 -4.72 -4.32 -5.54
CA ILE A 31 -4.65 -5.57 -6.29
C ILE A 31 -3.64 -6.52 -5.63
N VAL A 32 -2.43 -6.05 -5.36
CA VAL A 32 -1.33 -6.89 -4.88
C VAL A 32 -1.46 -7.20 -3.39
N SER A 33 -1.87 -6.22 -2.58
CA SER A 33 -1.69 -6.30 -1.11
C SER A 33 -2.98 -6.43 -0.31
N ARG A 34 -4.16 -6.52 -0.97
CA ARG A 34 -5.43 -6.58 -0.24
C ARG A 34 -6.49 -7.46 -0.89
N ALA A 35 -6.75 -7.24 -2.17
CA ALA A 35 -7.96 -7.74 -2.84
C ALA A 35 -7.82 -9.17 -3.35
N LEU A 36 -6.68 -9.51 -3.96
CA LEU A 36 -6.45 -10.83 -4.57
C LEU A 36 -5.73 -11.80 -3.61
N PRO A 37 -6.12 -13.08 -3.59
CA PRO A 37 -5.38 -14.12 -2.88
C PRO A 37 -4.07 -14.48 -3.60
N ASP A 38 -3.05 -14.88 -2.84
CA ASP A 38 -1.83 -15.46 -3.40
C ASP A 38 -2.12 -16.86 -3.95
N VAL A 39 -1.57 -17.20 -5.12
CA VAL A 39 -1.80 -18.49 -5.78
C VAL A 39 -1.26 -19.69 -4.99
N ARG A 40 -0.25 -19.47 -4.14
CA ARG A 40 0.45 -20.55 -3.42
C ARG A 40 -0.38 -21.08 -2.25
N ASP A 41 -1.06 -20.19 -1.54
CA ASP A 41 -1.77 -20.49 -0.29
C ASP A 41 -3.27 -20.17 -0.36
N GLY A 42 -3.74 -19.47 -1.40
CA GLY A 42 -5.11 -19.02 -1.54
C GLY A 42 -5.51 -17.92 -0.54
N LEU A 43 -4.57 -17.36 0.21
CA LEU A 43 -4.85 -16.43 1.30
C LEU A 43 -4.67 -14.98 0.87
N LYS A 44 -5.60 -14.13 1.32
CA LYS A 44 -5.41 -12.67 1.29
C LYS A 44 -4.40 -12.27 2.37
N PRO A 45 -3.67 -11.16 2.21
CA PRO A 45 -2.64 -10.75 3.18
C PRO A 45 -3.13 -10.61 4.63
N VAL A 46 -4.40 -10.25 4.84
CA VAL A 46 -4.99 -10.18 6.19
C VAL A 46 -5.12 -11.56 6.85
N HIS A 47 -5.50 -12.59 6.10
CA HIS A 47 -5.63 -13.95 6.64
C HIS A 47 -4.27 -14.50 7.08
N ARG A 48 -3.24 -14.29 6.25
CA ARG A 48 -1.87 -14.71 6.57
C ARG A 48 -1.37 -14.09 7.88
N ARG A 49 -1.62 -12.79 8.10
CA ARG A 49 -1.24 -12.09 9.34
C ARG A 49 -1.99 -12.63 10.56
N ILE A 50 -3.29 -12.89 10.44
CA ILE A 50 -4.09 -13.46 11.54
C ILE A 50 -3.57 -14.83 11.94
N LEU A 51 -3.36 -15.72 10.97
CA LEU A 51 -2.88 -17.08 11.23
C LEU A 51 -1.46 -17.06 11.82
N PHE A 52 -0.60 -16.18 11.32
CA PHE A 52 0.75 -16.02 11.86
C PHE A 52 0.73 -15.49 13.31
N ALA A 53 -0.07 -14.46 13.61
CA ALA A 53 -0.20 -13.94 14.97
C ALA A 53 -0.81 -14.98 15.93
N ALA A 54 -1.80 -15.76 15.48
CA ALA A 54 -2.37 -16.86 16.26
C ALA A 54 -1.33 -17.94 16.57
N LEU A 55 -0.44 -18.24 15.61
CA LEU A 55 0.67 -19.16 15.80
C LEU A 55 1.68 -18.64 16.84
N GLU A 56 2.04 -17.36 16.77
CA GLU A 56 2.95 -16.72 17.75
C GLU A 56 2.33 -16.66 19.16
N ALA A 57 1.02 -16.44 19.26
CA ALA A 57 0.29 -16.44 20.52
C ALA A 57 0.05 -17.85 21.10
N GLY A 58 0.41 -18.91 20.38
CA GLY A 58 0.22 -20.30 20.82
C GLY A 58 -1.24 -20.78 20.78
N LEU A 59 -2.12 -20.09 20.06
CA LEU A 59 -3.55 -20.41 19.91
C LEU A 59 -3.74 -21.57 18.91
N ARG A 60 -3.30 -22.77 19.30
CA ARG A 60 -3.44 -23.97 18.48
C ARG A 60 -4.63 -24.81 18.95
N PRO A 61 -5.35 -25.48 18.04
CA PRO A 61 -6.53 -26.25 18.40
C PRO A 61 -6.24 -27.49 19.27
N ASP A 62 -4.99 -27.93 19.39
CA ASP A 62 -4.53 -29.04 20.22
C ASP A 62 -4.10 -28.62 21.65
N ARG A 63 -4.23 -27.34 22.02
CA ARG A 63 -4.00 -26.83 23.37
C ARG A 63 -5.13 -25.94 23.89
#